data_AF-A0A3D5BCN7-F1
#
_entry.id   AF-A0A3D5BCN7-F1
#
_cell.length_a   1.000
_cell.length_b   1.000
_cell.length_c   1.000
_cell.angle_alpha   90.00
_cell.angle_beta   90.00
_cell.angle_gamma   90.00
#
_symmetry.space_group_name_H-M   'P 1'
#
loop_
_entity.id
_entity.type
_entity.pdbx_description
1 polymer ?
#
loop_
_entity_poly.entity_id
_entity_poly.type
_entity_poly.pdbx_seq_one_letter_code
_entity_poly.pdbx_strand_id
1 'polypeptide(L)'
;MLFCFFCDMLSGEVVSMNINVKYFLLIVFLSFFYVLPIKAAIQINRNMESYVVNVPERFEKNLFELTHYITKPYGNAYEKAQAIAYYISSHMIYEGLQDHENEKIKKRKAKPKKFFKTKSGKSGDFATLFSLMCKQAGVTAGVELGYMVDAENMSKRHRKKGIRHAWNYFVYHHRRIYVDTSLMASSKQIGSNEKKENTTKQIHAINPFYFDFTPEQEEKLHFKKHVSR
;
A
#
# COMPACT_ATOMS: atom_id res chain seq x y z
N MET A 1 -36.48 -2.02 -7.33
CA MET A 1 -37.54 -1.55 -8.26
C MET A 1 -36.98 -1.03 -9.61
N LEU A 2 -35.69 -1.18 -9.92
CA LEU A 2 -35.13 -0.89 -11.26
C LEU A 2 -34.91 -2.14 -12.14
N PHE A 3 -35.01 -3.35 -11.56
CA PHE A 3 -34.69 -4.60 -12.28
C PHE A 3 -35.86 -5.14 -13.12
N CYS A 4 -37.11 -4.76 -12.82
CA CYS A 4 -38.28 -5.23 -13.58
C CYS A 4 -38.54 -4.45 -14.87
N PHE A 5 -37.94 -3.28 -15.07
CA PHE A 5 -38.19 -2.48 -16.29
C PHE A 5 -37.39 -2.94 -17.52
N PHE A 6 -36.40 -3.82 -17.34
CA PHE A 6 -35.53 -4.26 -18.44
C PHE A 6 -35.95 -5.56 -19.12
N CYS A 7 -36.80 -6.38 -18.49
CA CYS A 7 -37.26 -7.63 -19.11
C CYS A 7 -38.39 -7.40 -20.13
N ASP A 8 -39.29 -6.44 -19.89
CA ASP A 8 -40.41 -6.18 -20.80
C ASP A 8 -40.00 -5.43 -22.08
N MET A 9 -38.79 -4.86 -22.13
CA MET A 9 -38.26 -4.21 -23.34
C MET A 9 -37.67 -5.20 -24.35
N LEU A 10 -37.64 -6.50 -24.04
CA LEU A 10 -37.11 -7.56 -24.90
C LEU A 10 -38.18 -8.48 -25.50
N SER A 11 -39.46 -8.30 -25.15
CA SER A 11 -40.55 -9.20 -25.56
C SER A 11 -41.62 -8.56 -26.47
N GLY A 12 -41.44 -7.32 -26.92
CA GLY A 12 -42.36 -6.64 -27.83
C GLY A 12 -41.65 -6.05 -29.03
N GLU A 13 -41.96 -6.55 -30.22
CA GLU A 13 -41.65 -6.00 -31.56
C GLU A 13 -40.27 -5.32 -31.70
N VAL A 14 -39.27 -6.13 -32.03
CA VAL A 14 -37.98 -5.64 -32.54
C VAL A 14 -38.21 -5.06 -33.94
N VAL A 15 -38.67 -3.81 -33.99
CA VAL A 15 -38.34 -2.91 -35.11
C VAL A 15 -36.82 -2.96 -35.23
N SER A 16 -36.32 -3.26 -36.43
CA SER A 16 -34.91 -3.48 -36.72
C SER A 16 -34.05 -2.26 -36.34
N MET A 17 -33.65 -2.17 -35.07
CA MET A 17 -32.66 -1.20 -34.64
C MET A 17 -31.37 -1.51 -35.37
N ASN A 18 -30.92 -0.52 -36.14
CA ASN A 18 -29.71 -0.57 -36.93
C ASN A 18 -28.56 -1.08 -36.05
N ILE A 19 -27.80 -2.06 -36.53
CA ILE A 19 -26.77 -2.79 -35.75
C ILE A 19 -25.81 -1.81 -35.03
N ASN A 20 -25.54 -0.67 -35.67
CA ASN A 20 -24.70 0.41 -35.14
C ASN A 20 -25.26 1.07 -33.85
N VAL A 21 -26.59 1.14 -33.68
CA VAL A 21 -27.23 1.74 -32.50
C VAL A 21 -27.14 0.82 -31.29
N LYS A 22 -27.21 -0.50 -31.50
CA LYS A 22 -27.03 -1.49 -30.42
C LYS A 22 -25.61 -1.47 -29.87
N TYR A 23 -24.59 -1.43 -30.75
CA TYR A 23 -23.20 -1.33 -30.32
C TYR A 23 -22.90 0.02 -29.64
N PHE A 24 -23.49 1.12 -30.13
CA PHE A 24 -23.36 2.42 -29.48
C PHE A 24 -23.89 2.42 -28.04
N LEU A 25 -25.09 1.88 -27.81
CA LEU A 25 -25.66 1.77 -26.46
C LEU A 25 -24.84 0.85 -25.55
N LEU A 26 -24.31 -0.26 -26.08
CA LEU A 26 -23.41 -1.14 -25.32
C LEU A 26 -22.11 -0.43 -24.94
N ILE A 27 -21.50 0.34 -25.84
CA ILE A 27 -20.28 1.11 -25.56
C ILE A 27 -20.57 2.20 -24.52
N VAL A 28 -21.70 2.90 -24.62
CA VAL A 28 -22.10 3.90 -23.62
C VAL A 28 -22.30 3.24 -22.26
N PHE A 29 -23.00 2.12 -22.20
CA PHE A 29 -23.20 1.34 -20.97
C PHE A 29 -21.86 0.86 -20.39
N LEU A 30 -21.01 0.21 -21.19
CA LEU A 30 -19.67 -0.20 -20.75
C LEU A 30 -18.84 1.01 -20.30
N SER A 31 -18.91 2.15 -20.98
CA SER A 31 -18.16 3.34 -20.55
C SER A 31 -18.66 3.88 -19.19
N PHE A 32 -19.97 3.84 -18.93
CA PHE A 32 -20.55 4.30 -17.66
C PHE A 32 -20.22 3.34 -16.51
N PHE A 33 -20.29 2.02 -16.76
CA PHE A 33 -20.01 1.00 -15.75
C PHE A 33 -18.53 0.79 -15.47
N TYR A 34 -17.64 1.11 -16.41
CA TYR A 34 -16.19 0.93 -16.22
C TYR A 34 -15.45 2.22 -15.88
N VAL A 35 -15.82 3.39 -16.41
CA VAL A 35 -15.03 4.63 -16.23
C VAL A 35 -15.37 5.36 -14.92
N LEU A 36 -16.63 5.37 -14.50
CA LEU A 36 -17.05 6.02 -13.25
C LEU A 36 -16.44 5.40 -11.98
N PRO A 37 -16.42 4.07 -11.79
CA PRO A 37 -15.82 3.49 -10.58
C PRO A 37 -14.31 3.72 -10.50
N ILE A 38 -13.61 3.77 -11.64
CA ILE A 38 -12.17 4.07 -11.69
C ILE A 38 -11.90 5.49 -11.18
N LYS A 39 -12.68 6.48 -11.65
CA LYS A 39 -12.54 7.87 -11.16
C LYS A 39 -12.85 8.00 -9.67
N ALA A 40 -13.87 7.27 -9.18
CA ALA A 40 -14.21 7.27 -7.77
C ALA A 40 -13.09 6.68 -6.90
N ALA A 41 -12.49 5.55 -7.32
CA ALA A 41 -11.36 4.92 -6.63
C ALA A 41 -10.12 5.83 -6.58
N ILE A 42 -9.80 6.52 -7.68
CA ILE A 42 -8.69 7.49 -7.72
C ILE A 42 -8.95 8.66 -6.75
N GLN A 43 -10.17 9.18 -6.71
CA GLN A 43 -10.53 10.27 -5.80
C GLN A 43 -10.47 9.84 -4.33
N ILE A 44 -10.92 8.62 -3.99
CA ILE A 44 -10.83 8.06 -2.63
C ILE A 44 -9.37 7.96 -2.19
N ASN A 45 -8.48 7.45 -3.05
CA ASN A 45 -7.04 7.34 -2.74
C ASN A 45 -6.39 8.71 -2.48
N ARG A 46 -6.70 9.73 -3.30
CA ARG A 46 -6.18 11.10 -3.09
C ARG A 46 -6.69 11.73 -1.80
N ASN A 47 -7.95 11.48 -1.46
CA ASN A 47 -8.54 11.95 -0.21
C ASN A 47 -7.88 11.27 1.01
N MET A 48 -7.58 9.97 0.92
CA MET A 48 -6.87 9.24 1.96
C MET A 48 -5.45 9.77 2.18
N GLU A 49 -4.67 9.93 1.11
CA GLU A 49 -3.31 10.46 1.20
C GLU A 49 -3.30 11.86 1.84
N SER A 50 -4.18 12.75 1.38
CA SER A 50 -4.32 14.09 1.96
C SER A 50 -4.73 14.04 3.44
N TYR A 51 -5.66 13.15 3.80
CA TYR A 51 -6.10 13.00 5.19
C TYR A 51 -4.96 12.54 6.12
N VAL A 52 -4.19 11.54 5.71
CA VAL A 52 -3.13 10.98 6.55
C VAL A 52 -1.89 11.87 6.61
N VAL A 53 -1.57 12.61 5.54
CA VAL A 53 -0.46 13.60 5.53
C VAL A 53 -0.73 14.79 6.47
N ASN A 54 -2.00 15.09 6.73
CA ASN A 54 -2.42 16.24 7.53
C ASN A 54 -2.90 15.86 8.94
N VAL A 55 -2.44 14.73 9.48
CA VAL A 55 -2.78 14.32 10.85
C VAL A 55 -2.34 15.40 11.85
N PRO A 56 -3.26 15.87 12.73
CA PRO A 56 -2.90 16.83 13.76
C PRO A 56 -1.88 16.27 14.76
N GLU A 57 -0.86 17.07 15.10
CA GLU A 57 0.26 16.67 15.98
C GLU A 57 -0.19 16.10 17.34
N ARG A 58 -1.35 16.52 17.85
CA ARG A 58 -1.90 15.99 19.11
C ARG A 58 -2.08 14.47 19.08
N PHE A 59 -2.41 13.90 17.92
CA PHE A 59 -2.58 12.46 17.77
C PHE A 59 -1.25 11.73 17.62
N GLU A 60 -0.18 12.41 17.20
CA GLU A 60 1.17 11.85 17.06
C GLU A 60 1.93 11.70 18.40
N LYS A 61 1.23 11.73 19.53
CA LYS A 61 1.83 11.51 20.87
C LYS A 61 1.59 10.09 21.38
N ASN A 62 0.60 9.41 20.81
CA ASN A 62 0.16 8.09 21.24
C ASN A 62 -0.19 7.23 20.01
N LEU A 63 0.46 6.07 19.88
CA LEU A 63 0.28 5.19 18.72
C LEU A 63 -1.15 4.70 18.58
N PHE A 64 -1.84 4.46 19.70
CA PHE A 64 -3.24 4.05 19.69
C PHE A 64 -4.15 5.17 19.19
N GLU A 65 -3.99 6.39 19.70
CA GLU A 65 -4.79 7.54 19.28
C GLU A 65 -4.55 7.89 17.81
N LEU A 66 -3.28 7.89 17.39
CA LEU A 66 -2.90 8.04 16.00
C LEU A 66 -3.57 6.99 15.11
N THR A 67 -3.42 5.71 15.46
CA THR A 67 -3.99 4.61 14.67
C THR A 67 -5.51 4.72 14.59
N HIS A 68 -6.15 4.99 15.72
CA HIS A 68 -7.60 5.18 15.77
C HIS A 68 -8.03 6.36 14.89
N TYR A 69 -7.34 7.50 14.98
CA TYR A 69 -7.64 8.68 14.17
C TYR A 69 -7.54 8.37 12.68
N ILE A 70 -6.41 7.84 12.21
CA ILE A 70 -6.18 7.61 10.78
C ILE A 70 -7.06 6.50 10.21
N THR A 71 -7.56 5.57 11.03
CA THR A 71 -8.40 4.45 10.57
C THR A 71 -9.91 4.68 10.77
N LYS A 72 -10.31 5.67 11.57
CA LYS A 72 -11.72 5.97 11.87
C LYS A 72 -12.62 6.14 10.63
N PRO A 73 -12.18 6.80 9.53
CA PRO A 73 -13.04 6.99 8.36
C PRO A 73 -13.32 5.70 7.57
N TYR A 74 -12.58 4.63 7.82
CA TYR A 74 -12.53 3.46 6.94
C TYR A 74 -13.24 2.25 7.55
N GLY A 75 -14.13 1.64 6.76
CA GLY A 75 -14.98 0.56 7.23
C GLY A 75 -14.32 -0.82 7.14
N ASN A 76 -13.49 -1.04 6.13
CA ASN A 76 -12.92 -2.35 5.82
C ASN A 76 -11.41 -2.45 6.14
N ALA A 77 -10.91 -3.68 6.22
CA ALA A 77 -9.51 -3.93 6.59
C ALA A 77 -8.51 -3.41 5.55
N TYR A 78 -8.88 -3.40 4.27
CA TYR A 78 -8.03 -2.93 3.18
C TYR A 78 -7.75 -1.43 3.28
N GLU A 79 -8.78 -0.61 3.38
CA GLU A 79 -8.66 0.84 3.51
C GLU A 79 -7.93 1.24 4.79
N LYS A 80 -8.19 0.54 5.91
CA LYS A 80 -7.45 0.76 7.16
C LYS A 80 -5.96 0.46 7.01
N ALA A 81 -5.62 -0.68 6.40
CA ALA A 81 -4.24 -1.04 6.12
C ALA A 81 -3.56 -0.02 5.18
N GLN A 82 -4.28 0.44 4.16
CA GLN A 82 -3.81 1.45 3.22
C GLN A 82 -3.52 2.77 3.94
N ALA A 83 -4.45 3.29 4.74
CA ALA A 83 -4.24 4.53 5.50
C ALA A 83 -3.02 4.45 6.43
N ILE A 84 -2.85 3.30 7.10
CA ILE A 84 -1.66 3.02 7.94
C ILE A 84 -0.38 3.03 7.09
N ALA A 85 -0.37 2.34 5.95
CA ALA A 85 0.79 2.29 5.07
C ALA A 85 1.19 3.68 4.56
N TYR A 86 0.22 4.45 4.06
CA TYR A 86 0.45 5.82 3.59
C TYR A 86 0.96 6.72 4.71
N TYR A 87 0.38 6.65 5.90
CA TYR A 87 0.84 7.43 7.05
C TYR A 87 2.31 7.11 7.39
N ILE A 88 2.65 5.82 7.53
CA ILE A 88 4.02 5.39 7.83
C ILE A 88 4.99 5.89 6.75
N SER A 89 4.67 5.70 5.48
CA SER A 89 5.56 6.05 4.37
C SER A 89 5.71 7.54 4.13
N SER A 90 4.75 8.37 4.56
CA SER A 90 4.85 9.83 4.49
C SER A 90 5.51 10.48 5.71
N HIS A 91 5.49 9.82 6.87
CA HIS A 91 5.97 10.39 8.14
C HIS A 91 7.25 9.75 8.66
N MET A 92 7.76 8.71 8.01
CA MET A 92 9.03 8.07 8.37
C MET A 92 10.10 8.24 7.30
N ILE A 93 11.31 8.49 7.76
CA ILE A 93 12.53 8.50 6.96
C ILE A 93 13.12 7.10 6.95
N TYR A 94 13.20 6.50 5.78
CA TYR A 94 13.91 5.23 5.61
C TYR A 94 15.42 5.45 5.72
N GLU A 95 16.10 4.67 6.57
CA GLU A 95 17.56 4.80 6.80
C GLU A 95 18.41 3.99 5.81
N GLY A 96 17.77 3.43 4.76
CA GLY A 96 18.43 2.70 3.69
C GLY A 96 18.52 1.20 3.92
N LEU A 97 19.05 0.54 2.87
CA LEU A 97 19.12 -0.91 2.71
C LEU A 97 20.33 -1.57 3.37
N GLN A 98 21.21 -0.77 3.99
CA GLN A 98 22.44 -1.25 4.62
C GLN A 98 22.14 -1.86 6.01
N ASP A 99 21.53 -3.03 6.01
CA ASP A 99 21.77 -3.96 7.10
C ASP A 99 23.18 -4.51 6.94
N HIS A 100 24.09 -4.12 7.85
CA HIS A 100 25.39 -4.76 7.96
C HIS A 100 25.17 -6.28 8.01
N GLU A 101 25.96 -7.07 7.26
CA GLU A 101 25.80 -8.54 7.10
C GLU A 101 25.59 -9.30 8.44
N ASN A 102 25.98 -8.67 9.56
CA ASN A 102 25.92 -9.19 10.93
C ASN A 102 24.69 -8.78 11.77
N GLU A 103 23.85 -7.85 11.30
CA GLU A 103 22.66 -7.45 12.05
C GLU A 103 21.56 -8.52 11.86
N LYS A 104 21.36 -9.37 12.87
CA LYS A 104 20.23 -10.32 12.84
C LYS A 104 18.94 -9.51 12.78
N ILE A 105 18.16 -9.64 11.70
CA ILE A 105 16.75 -9.24 11.70
C ILE A 105 16.01 -10.17 12.67
N LYS A 106 16.10 -9.86 13.96
CA LYS A 106 15.23 -10.44 14.97
C LYS A 106 13.86 -9.79 14.79
N LYS A 107 12.78 -10.49 15.15
CA LYS A 107 11.49 -9.84 15.41
C LYS A 107 11.73 -8.75 16.44
N ARG A 108 11.96 -7.51 15.98
CA ARG A 108 12.24 -6.39 16.87
C ARG A 108 10.95 -6.16 17.63
N LYS A 109 11.02 -6.14 18.95
CA LYS A 109 9.91 -5.61 19.74
C LYS A 109 9.77 -4.16 19.31
N ALA A 110 8.58 -3.79 18.86
CA ALA A 110 8.30 -2.41 18.51
C ALA A 110 8.67 -1.51 19.69
N LYS A 111 9.29 -0.38 19.38
CA LYS A 111 9.50 0.69 20.36
C LYS A 111 8.72 1.90 19.87
N PRO A 112 7.40 2.00 20.17
CA PRO A 112 6.59 3.16 19.78
C PRO A 112 7.22 4.50 20.17
N LYS A 113 7.95 4.54 21.30
CA LYS A 113 8.72 5.72 21.72
C LYS A 113 9.84 6.12 20.75
N LYS A 114 10.50 5.16 20.08
CA LYS A 114 11.51 5.44 19.03
C LYS A 114 10.83 6.05 17.81
N PHE A 115 9.68 5.50 17.40
CA PHE A 115 8.90 5.98 16.25
C PHE A 115 8.60 7.49 16.36
N PHE A 116 7.99 7.92 17.45
CA PHE A 116 7.64 9.34 17.63
C PHE A 116 8.85 10.25 17.84
N LYS A 117 9.97 9.72 18.34
CA LYS A 117 11.16 10.52 18.63
C LYS A 117 12.00 10.80 17.39
N THR A 118 12.28 9.78 16.58
CA THR A 118 13.21 9.92 15.45
C THR A 118 12.50 9.99 14.10
N LYS A 119 11.26 9.49 14.01
CA LYS A 119 10.53 9.34 12.74
C LYS A 119 11.42 8.72 11.66
N SER A 120 12.27 7.77 12.04
CA SER A 120 13.25 7.15 11.17
C SER A 120 13.51 5.69 11.55
N GLY A 121 13.90 4.87 10.58
CA GLY A 121 14.31 3.50 10.84
C GLY A 121 14.58 2.67 9.60
N LYS A 122 14.85 1.38 9.84
CA LYS A 122 15.09 0.36 8.79
C LYS A 122 13.83 -0.45 8.49
N SER A 123 13.91 -1.36 7.52
CA SER A 123 12.78 -2.17 7.04
C SER A 123 12.06 -2.92 8.18
N GLY A 124 12.82 -3.49 9.13
CA GLY A 124 12.26 -4.13 10.31
C GLY A 124 11.48 -3.20 11.25
N ASP A 125 11.88 -1.93 11.38
CA ASP A 125 11.17 -0.94 12.19
C ASP A 125 9.83 -0.54 11.53
N PHE A 126 9.86 -0.30 10.21
CA PHE A 126 8.69 -0.03 9.38
C PHE A 126 7.69 -1.19 9.43
N ALA A 127 8.16 -2.42 9.20
CA ALA A 127 7.28 -3.59 9.15
C ALA A 127 6.65 -3.92 10.50
N THR A 128 7.42 -3.73 11.58
CA THR A 128 6.91 -3.91 12.95
C THR A 128 5.85 -2.86 13.29
N LEU A 129 6.08 -1.60 12.91
CA LEU A 129 5.11 -0.52 13.16
C LEU A 129 3.80 -0.76 12.41
N PHE A 130 3.88 -1.12 11.13
CA PHE A 130 2.71 -1.43 10.32
C PHE A 130 1.86 -2.54 10.95
N SER A 131 2.50 -3.66 11.34
CA SER A 131 1.80 -4.79 11.98
C SER A 131 1.15 -4.40 13.31
N LEU A 132 1.80 -3.56 14.11
CA LEU A 132 1.23 -3.06 15.35
C LEU A 132 -0.02 -2.18 15.13
N MET A 133 0.08 -1.21 14.23
CA MET A 133 -1.04 -0.31 13.91
C MET A 133 -2.20 -1.12 13.30
N CYS A 134 -1.92 -2.08 12.42
CA CYS A 134 -2.93 -2.99 11.88
C CYS A 134 -3.64 -3.75 13.01
N LYS A 135 -2.88 -4.34 13.95
CA LYS A 135 -3.47 -5.05 15.09
C LYS A 135 -4.37 -4.14 15.94
N GLN A 136 -3.95 -2.89 16.18
CA GLN A 136 -4.77 -1.90 16.90
C GLN A 136 -6.05 -1.52 16.14
N ALA A 137 -6.01 -1.51 14.82
CA ALA A 137 -7.15 -1.22 13.95
C ALA A 137 -8.08 -2.42 13.69
N GLY A 138 -7.79 -3.58 14.30
CA GLY A 138 -8.53 -4.83 14.06
C GLY A 138 -8.22 -5.50 12.73
N VAL A 139 -7.09 -5.15 12.09
CA VAL A 139 -6.61 -5.76 10.85
C VAL A 139 -5.62 -6.88 11.17
N THR A 140 -5.90 -8.09 10.65
CA THR A 140 -4.97 -9.22 10.78
C THR A 140 -3.77 -9.00 9.86
N ALA A 141 -2.59 -8.81 10.44
CA ALA A 141 -1.35 -8.56 9.69
C ALA A 141 -0.14 -9.27 10.32
N GLY A 142 0.88 -9.55 9.51
CA GLY A 142 2.12 -10.20 9.92
C GLY A 142 3.35 -9.50 9.36
N VAL A 143 4.51 -9.80 9.95
CA VAL A 143 5.83 -9.38 9.45
C VAL A 143 6.45 -10.56 8.72
N GLU A 144 6.94 -10.29 7.51
CA GLU A 144 7.70 -11.23 6.69
C GLU A 144 9.16 -10.82 6.67
N LEU A 145 10.04 -11.82 6.72
CA LEU A 145 11.49 -11.65 6.74
C LEU A 145 12.09 -12.43 5.58
N GLY A 146 13.07 -11.83 4.91
CA GLY A 146 13.73 -12.48 3.79
C GLY A 146 14.82 -11.61 3.18
N TYR A 147 14.90 -11.64 1.87
CA TYR A 147 15.91 -10.93 1.09
C TYR A 147 15.25 -10.19 -0.05
N MET A 148 15.65 -8.96 -0.35
CA MET A 148 15.16 -8.23 -1.52
C MET A 148 16.20 -8.13 -2.63
N VAL A 149 15.70 -7.89 -3.84
CA VAL A 149 16.54 -7.59 -4.99
C VAL A 149 17.10 -6.18 -4.87
N ASP A 150 18.42 -6.08 -4.90
CA ASP A 150 19.09 -4.81 -5.13
C ASP A 150 18.96 -4.44 -6.62
N ALA A 151 18.47 -3.23 -6.91
CA ALA A 151 18.27 -2.75 -8.27
C ALA A 151 19.57 -2.80 -9.10
N GLU A 152 20.74 -2.61 -8.48
CA GLU A 152 22.04 -2.75 -9.16
C GLU A 152 22.40 -4.20 -9.51
N ASN A 153 21.87 -5.16 -8.75
CA ASN A 153 22.15 -6.59 -8.90
C ASN A 153 21.08 -7.35 -9.73
N MET A 154 20.00 -6.69 -10.17
CA MET A 154 19.05 -7.25 -11.16
C MET A 154 19.76 -7.74 -12.44
N SER A 155 20.86 -7.07 -12.81
CA SER A 155 21.64 -7.38 -14.02
C SER A 155 22.67 -8.51 -13.84
N LYS A 156 23.06 -8.83 -12.60
CA LYS A 156 24.13 -9.79 -12.32
C LYS A 156 23.52 -11.11 -11.86
N ARG A 157 23.81 -12.18 -12.59
CA ARG A 157 23.36 -13.59 -12.41
C ARG A 157 23.63 -14.20 -11.01
N HIS A 158 24.11 -13.44 -10.05
CA HIS A 158 24.46 -13.86 -8.70
C HIS A 158 23.30 -13.61 -7.74
N ARG A 159 22.27 -14.47 -7.82
CA ARG A 159 21.14 -14.60 -6.87
C ARG A 159 21.55 -14.86 -5.40
N LYS A 160 22.84 -14.86 -5.06
CA LYS A 160 23.36 -15.39 -3.79
C LYS A 160 23.57 -14.36 -2.67
N LYS A 161 23.44 -13.05 -2.94
CA LYS A 161 23.56 -12.01 -1.91
C LYS A 161 22.41 -11.01 -2.02
N GLY A 162 21.20 -11.45 -1.69
CA GLY A 162 20.09 -10.50 -1.51
C GLY A 162 20.33 -9.63 -0.27
N ILE A 163 19.73 -8.45 -0.24
CA ILE A 163 19.78 -7.57 0.94
C ILE A 163 18.75 -8.07 1.93
N ARG A 164 19.14 -8.30 3.19
CA ARG A 164 18.18 -8.72 4.22
C ARG A 164 17.08 -7.66 4.35
N HIS A 165 15.82 -8.09 4.33
CA HIS A 165 14.69 -7.18 4.30
C HIS A 165 13.51 -7.69 5.09
N ALA A 166 12.63 -6.77 5.49
CA ALA A 166 11.40 -7.06 6.19
C ALA A 166 10.24 -6.26 5.58
N TRP A 167 9.13 -6.94 5.34
CA TRP A 167 7.89 -6.38 4.79
C TRP A 167 6.69 -6.99 5.51
N ASN A 168 5.48 -6.76 5.03
CA ASN A 168 4.26 -7.24 5.67
C ASN A 168 3.33 -7.96 4.71
N TYR A 169 2.45 -8.74 5.31
CA TYR A 169 1.15 -9.05 4.73
C TYR A 169 0.03 -8.59 5.68
N PHE A 170 -1.16 -8.38 5.12
CA PHE A 170 -2.41 -8.32 5.87
C PHE A 170 -3.48 -9.19 5.21
N VAL A 171 -4.54 -9.52 5.95
CA VAL A 171 -5.62 -10.38 5.46
C VAL A 171 -6.85 -9.53 5.12
N TYR A 172 -7.36 -9.70 3.91
CA TYR A 172 -8.60 -9.09 3.43
C TYR A 172 -9.33 -10.10 2.55
N HIS A 173 -10.64 -10.29 2.73
CA HIS A 173 -11.43 -11.34 2.05
C HIS A 173 -10.71 -12.71 1.98
N HIS A 174 -10.18 -13.17 3.11
CA HIS A 174 -9.47 -14.46 3.25
C HIS A 174 -8.19 -14.63 2.41
N ARG A 175 -7.73 -13.59 1.70
CA ARG A 175 -6.44 -13.57 1.00
C ARG A 175 -5.40 -12.75 1.74
N ARG A 176 -4.13 -13.13 1.57
CA ARG A 176 -2.99 -12.30 1.98
C ARG A 176 -2.75 -11.24 0.92
N ILE A 177 -2.61 -10.00 1.37
CA ILE A 177 -2.20 -8.84 0.58
C ILE A 177 -0.85 -8.38 1.11
N TYR A 178 0.10 -8.12 0.21
CA TYR A 178 1.46 -7.78 0.57
C TYR A 178 1.71 -6.27 0.47
N VAL A 179 2.53 -5.77 1.38
CA VAL A 179 2.87 -4.35 1.49
C VAL A 179 4.28 -4.18 2.05
N ASP A 180 5.00 -3.20 1.51
CA ASP A 180 6.34 -2.84 1.93
C ASP A 180 6.44 -1.32 2.14
N THR A 181 6.07 -0.88 3.34
CA THR A 181 6.05 0.55 3.69
C THR A 181 7.42 1.19 3.65
N SER A 182 8.50 0.39 3.75
CA SER A 182 9.87 0.88 3.67
C SER A 182 10.27 1.22 2.23
N LEU A 183 9.88 0.38 1.26
CA LEU A 183 10.07 0.67 -0.17
C LEU A 183 9.08 1.73 -0.70
N MET A 184 7.87 1.78 -0.15
CA MET A 184 6.95 2.91 -0.37
C MET A 184 7.57 4.26 0.03
N ALA A 185 8.43 4.28 1.07
CA ALA A 185 9.12 5.47 1.55
C ALA A 185 10.48 5.72 0.86
N SER A 186 11.14 4.67 0.35
CA SER A 186 12.50 4.74 -0.21
C SER A 186 12.58 5.24 -1.65
N SER A 187 11.45 5.36 -2.37
CA SER A 187 11.40 5.96 -3.72
C SER A 187 12.03 7.37 -3.79
N LYS A 188 12.16 8.05 -2.65
CA LYS A 188 12.87 9.33 -2.52
C LYS A 188 14.40 9.22 -2.44
N GLN A 189 14.95 8.09 -1.96
CA GLN A 189 16.40 7.92 -1.76
C GLN A 189 17.16 7.38 -2.97
N ILE A 190 16.48 6.68 -3.88
CA ILE A 190 17.12 6.03 -5.04
C ILE A 190 17.58 7.07 -6.11
N GLY A 191 17.31 8.36 -5.92
CA GLY A 191 17.62 9.41 -6.90
C GLY A 191 18.37 10.66 -6.42
N SER A 192 18.69 10.84 -5.12
CA SER A 192 19.22 12.12 -4.64
C SER A 192 20.61 12.01 -3.99
N ASN A 193 21.64 12.20 -4.81
CA ASN A 193 22.94 12.73 -4.39
C ASN A 193 22.88 14.27 -4.19
N GLU A 194 21.72 14.81 -3.80
CA GLU A 194 21.54 16.25 -3.64
C GLU A 194 21.49 16.64 -2.16
N LYS A 195 22.28 17.68 -1.88
CA LYS A 195 22.58 18.24 -0.56
C LYS A 195 21.32 18.50 0.27
N LYS A 196 21.47 18.24 1.57
CA LYS A 196 20.58 18.72 2.63
C LYS A 196 20.41 20.23 2.54
N GLU A 197 19.26 20.70 2.07
CA GLU A 197 18.80 22.07 2.31
C GLU A 197 17.44 22.07 3.03
N ASN A 198 17.50 22.71 4.20
CA ASN A 198 16.50 23.37 5.03
C ASN A 198 15.00 23.09 4.83
N THR A 199 14.43 22.50 5.89
CA THR A 199 13.16 22.88 6.56
C THR A 199 12.13 23.66 5.73
N THR A 200 11.37 22.93 4.93
CA THR A 200 9.94 23.19 4.73
C THR A 200 9.28 21.83 4.57
N LYS A 201 8.07 21.66 5.11
CA LYS A 201 7.29 20.42 5.23
C LYS A 201 7.29 19.61 3.91
N GLN A 202 8.33 18.80 3.70
CA GLN A 202 8.60 18.18 2.41
C GLN A 202 7.69 16.95 2.33
N ILE A 203 6.56 17.08 1.65
CA ILE A 203 5.65 15.97 1.38
C ILE A 203 6.46 14.91 0.61
N HIS A 204 6.70 13.78 1.25
CA HIS A 204 7.48 12.68 0.68
C HIS A 204 6.67 12.03 -0.45
N ALA A 205 7.25 11.87 -1.64
CA ALA A 205 6.59 11.18 -2.75
C ALA A 205 6.48 9.67 -2.43
N ILE A 206 5.31 9.24 -2.00
CA ILE A 206 4.99 7.84 -1.69
C ILE A 206 4.92 7.05 -3.00
N ASN A 207 5.55 5.87 -3.05
CA ASN A 207 5.37 4.96 -4.17
C ASN A 207 4.27 3.91 -3.86
N PRO A 208 3.05 4.06 -4.41
CA PRO A 208 1.94 3.16 -4.11
C PRO A 208 2.10 1.75 -4.70
N PHE A 209 3.07 1.53 -5.61
CA PHE A 209 3.35 0.20 -6.18
C PHE A 209 3.65 -0.86 -5.10
N TYR A 210 4.26 -0.45 -3.99
CA TYR A 210 4.62 -1.35 -2.90
C TYR A 210 3.45 -1.58 -1.91
N PHE A 211 2.23 -1.22 -2.29
CA PHE A 211 0.99 -1.56 -1.59
C PHE A 211 0.11 -2.43 -2.48
N ASP A 212 -0.37 -3.56 -1.95
CA ASP A 212 -1.16 -4.56 -2.70
C ASP A 212 -0.43 -5.13 -3.92
N PHE A 213 0.85 -5.50 -3.72
CA PHE A 213 1.58 -6.24 -4.75
C PHE A 213 1.26 -7.73 -4.71
N THR A 214 1.24 -8.36 -5.88
CA THR A 214 0.88 -9.76 -6.09
C THR A 214 1.95 -10.71 -5.55
N PRO A 215 1.60 -11.99 -5.29
CA PRO A 215 2.60 -13.01 -4.94
C PRO A 215 3.75 -13.13 -5.95
N GLU A 216 3.47 -12.94 -7.25
CA GLU A 216 4.49 -12.94 -8.30
C GLU A 216 5.41 -11.71 -8.19
N GLN A 217 4.85 -10.55 -7.88
CA GLN A 217 5.63 -9.35 -7.61
C GLN A 217 6.46 -9.50 -6.33
N GLU A 218 5.94 -10.15 -5.28
CA GLU A 218 6.72 -10.49 -4.08
C GLU A 218 7.88 -11.44 -4.40
N GLU A 219 7.68 -12.45 -5.25
CA GLU A 219 8.79 -13.32 -5.66
C GLU A 219 9.86 -12.52 -6.41
N LYS A 220 9.44 -11.59 -7.28
CA LYS A 220 10.36 -10.73 -8.04
C LYS A 220 11.08 -9.71 -7.16
N LEU A 221 10.43 -9.14 -6.14
CA LEU A 221 10.99 -8.10 -5.28
C LEU A 221 11.76 -8.67 -4.09
N HIS A 222 11.28 -9.78 -3.53
CA HIS A 222 11.69 -10.34 -2.24
C HIS A 222 12.14 -11.82 -2.30
N PHE A 223 12.35 -12.37 -3.49
CA PHE A 223 12.78 -13.75 -3.74
C PHE A 223 11.95 -14.83 -3.02
N LYS A 224 10.72 -14.49 -2.63
CA LYS A 224 9.90 -15.37 -1.81
C LYS A 224 8.95 -16.18 -2.68
N LYS A 225 9.17 -17.49 -2.70
CA LYS A 225 8.28 -18.43 -3.35
C LYS A 225 7.08 -18.73 -2.47
N HIS A 226 5.90 -18.65 -3.06
CA HIS A 226 4.67 -19.14 -2.46
C HIS A 226 4.40 -20.54 -2.99
N VAL A 227 4.26 -21.50 -2.08
CA VAL A 227 3.75 -22.82 -2.46
C VAL A 227 2.24 -22.69 -2.52
N SER A 228 1.64 -22.93 -3.69
CA SER A 228 0.19 -23.05 -3.83
C SER A 228 -0.29 -24.16 -2.90
N ARG A 229 -1.13 -23.80 -1.93
CA ARG A 229 -1.88 -24.77 -1.11
C ARG A 229 -3.22 -25.04 -1.76
#